data_AF-A0A8S8YPU0-F1
#
_entry.id   AF-A0A8S8YPU0-F1
#
_cell.length_a   1.000
_cell.length_b   1.000
_cell.length_c   1.000
_cell.angle_alpha   90.00
_cell.angle_beta   90.00
_cell.angle_gamma   90.00
#
_symmetry.space_group_name_H-M   'P 1'
#
loop_
_entity.id
_entity.type
_entity.pdbx_description
1 polymer ?
#
loop_
_entity_poly.entity_id
_entity_poly.type
_entity_poly.pdbx_seq_one_letter_code
_entity_poly.pdbx_strand_id
1 'polypeptide(L)'
;MDRGRIYRGNDWTLDPNNPDDANEDADGDGLTNLCEYEWERLRERSILTGIQSHGESPDSVLNWTPTNPNQVDSDGDSLPDGWEARYSCNWPSSSSGINPMNGSDALKNPDGDGFDVNKKDSSIKKRPLLTG
;
A
#
# COMPACT_ATOMS: atom_id res chain seq x y z
N MET A 1 4.27 -29.23 14.06
CA MET A 1 4.70 -28.82 15.41
C MET A 1 5.12 -27.37 15.27
N ASP A 2 4.18 -26.45 15.46
CA ASP A 2 4.45 -25.02 15.35
C ASP A 2 4.70 -24.44 16.74
N ARG A 3 5.79 -23.69 16.88
CA ARG A 3 6.25 -23.19 18.18
C ARG A 3 5.51 -21.90 18.48
N GLY A 4 4.75 -21.93 19.57
CA GLY A 4 3.88 -20.87 20.06
C GLY A 4 4.37 -19.45 19.78
N ARG A 5 3.59 -18.74 18.96
CA ARG A 5 3.51 -17.30 18.96
C ARG A 5 2.33 -16.94 19.90
N ILE A 6 2.62 -16.30 21.02
CA ILE A 6 1.59 -15.87 21.98
C ILE A 6 0.91 -14.65 21.33
N TYR A 7 -0.16 -14.87 20.57
CA TYR A 7 -0.98 -13.81 20.00
C TYR A 7 -1.78 -13.15 21.13
N ARG A 8 -1.38 -11.93 21.50
CA ARG A 8 -2.22 -10.99 22.25
C ARG A 8 -2.85 -10.01 21.26
N GLY A 9 -3.51 -10.51 20.21
CA GLY A 9 -4.08 -9.69 19.13
C GLY A 9 -4.56 -10.58 17.99
N ASN A 10 -5.49 -10.08 17.17
CA ASN A 10 -5.87 -10.73 15.91
C ASN A 10 -4.70 -10.63 14.89
N ASP A 11 -4.90 -11.13 13.67
CA ASP A 11 -3.89 -11.08 12.60
C ASP A 11 -3.45 -9.64 12.22
N TRP A 12 -4.15 -8.62 12.71
CA TRP A 12 -3.90 -7.19 12.49
C TRP A 12 -3.10 -6.51 13.61
N THR A 13 -2.52 -7.28 14.53
CA THR A 13 -1.85 -6.71 15.72
C THR A 13 -2.83 -5.88 16.58
N LEU A 14 -4.14 -6.11 16.44
CA LEU A 14 -5.19 -5.47 17.25
C LEU A 14 -5.58 -6.39 18.42
N ASP A 15 -5.21 -6.01 19.64
CA ASP A 15 -5.57 -6.60 20.93
C ASP A 15 -6.82 -5.95 21.54
N PRO A 16 -7.94 -6.68 21.73
CA PRO A 16 -9.11 -6.13 22.42
C PRO A 16 -8.85 -5.72 23.89
N ASN A 17 -7.70 -6.06 24.47
CA ASN A 17 -7.30 -5.69 25.83
C ASN A 17 -6.25 -4.57 25.89
N ASN A 18 -5.75 -4.09 24.75
CA ASN A 18 -4.87 -2.93 24.66
C ASN A 18 -5.58 -1.83 23.86
N PRO A 19 -5.97 -0.70 24.45
CA PRO A 19 -6.67 0.36 23.71
C PRO A 19 -5.76 1.17 22.77
N ASP A 20 -4.43 1.05 22.90
CA ASP A 20 -3.46 1.86 22.17
C ASP A 20 -2.89 1.16 20.93
N ASP A 21 -3.10 -0.15 20.81
CA ASP A 21 -2.64 -1.05 19.75
C ASP A 21 -2.96 -0.55 18.32
N ALA A 22 -4.12 0.08 18.13
CA ALA A 22 -4.58 0.63 16.87
C ALA A 22 -3.67 1.77 16.35
N ASN A 23 -2.98 2.46 17.27
CA ASN A 23 -2.06 3.56 16.95
C ASN A 23 -0.59 3.10 16.89
N GLU A 24 -0.31 1.84 17.23
CA GLU A 24 1.02 1.27 17.06
C GLU A 24 1.31 1.05 15.56
N ASP A 25 2.60 1.06 15.22
CA ASP A 25 3.16 0.80 13.89
C ASP A 25 4.13 -0.37 14.11
N ALA A 26 3.61 -1.59 13.91
CA ALA A 26 4.25 -2.79 14.43
C ALA A 26 5.45 -3.27 13.59
N ASP A 27 5.53 -2.87 12.31
CA ASP A 27 6.68 -3.13 11.45
C ASP A 27 7.56 -1.90 11.17
N GLY A 28 7.12 -0.71 11.56
CA GLY A 28 7.92 0.51 11.54
C GLY A 28 7.98 1.18 10.17
N ASP A 29 6.99 0.96 9.30
CA ASP A 29 6.93 1.52 7.95
C ASP A 29 6.24 2.90 7.87
N GLY A 30 5.64 3.33 8.99
CA GLY A 30 4.92 4.59 9.15
C GLY A 30 3.40 4.50 8.98
N LEU A 31 2.84 3.31 8.77
CA LEU A 31 1.41 3.04 8.75
C LEU A 31 1.00 2.40 10.09
N THR A 32 -0.09 2.86 10.69
CA THR A 32 -0.54 2.25 11.95
C THR A 32 -1.33 0.98 11.69
N ASN A 33 -1.38 0.08 12.69
CA ASN A 33 -2.18 -1.15 12.65
C ASN A 33 -3.63 -0.89 12.21
N LEU A 34 -4.23 0.21 12.67
CA LEU A 34 -5.57 0.63 12.25
C LEU A 34 -5.64 1.08 10.79
N CYS A 35 -4.64 1.83 10.31
CA CYS A 35 -4.64 2.29 8.92
C CYS A 35 -4.57 1.12 7.96
N GLU A 36 -3.73 0.12 8.24
CA GLU A 36 -3.65 -1.09 7.43
C GLU A 36 -4.95 -1.87 7.40
N TYR A 37 -5.61 -2.03 8.55
CA TYR A 37 -6.94 -2.61 8.59
C TYR A 37 -7.95 -1.83 7.73
N GLU A 38 -7.91 -0.49 7.72
CA GLU A 38 -8.78 0.34 6.87
C GLU A 38 -8.46 0.21 5.37
N TRP A 39 -7.20 -0.05 5.00
CA TRP A 39 -6.81 -0.38 3.62
C TRP A 39 -7.36 -1.74 3.18
N GLU A 40 -7.27 -2.77 4.01
CA GLU A 40 -7.94 -4.05 3.73
C GLU A 40 -9.45 -3.84 3.57
N ARG A 41 -10.07 -3.08 4.47
CA ARG A 41 -11.50 -2.76 4.35
C ARG A 41 -11.81 -2.10 3.02
N LEU A 42 -11.00 -1.14 2.56
CA LEU A 42 -11.18 -0.51 1.25
C LEU A 42 -11.21 -1.55 0.12
N ARG A 43 -10.25 -2.49 0.12
CA ARG A 43 -10.20 -3.60 -0.84
C ARG A 43 -11.50 -4.42 -0.79
N GLU A 44 -11.95 -4.86 0.39
CA GLU A 44 -13.15 -5.69 0.53
C GLU A 44 -14.40 -5.06 -0.09
N ARG A 45 -14.64 -3.77 0.16
CA ARG A 45 -15.81 -3.04 -0.40
C ARG A 45 -15.68 -2.80 -1.90
N SER A 46 -14.47 -2.87 -2.43
CA SER A 46 -14.17 -2.56 -3.83
C SER A 46 -14.02 -3.79 -4.73
N ILE A 47 -14.02 -5.01 -4.17
CA ILE A 47 -13.90 -6.27 -4.94
C ILE A 47 -14.93 -6.36 -6.08
N LEU A 48 -16.17 -5.93 -5.86
CA LEU A 48 -17.23 -6.08 -6.86
C LEU A 48 -17.29 -4.93 -7.88
N THR A 49 -16.87 -3.73 -7.49
CA THR A 49 -17.08 -2.51 -8.27
C THR A 49 -15.79 -1.92 -8.84
N GLY A 50 -14.64 -2.37 -8.34
CA GLY A 50 -13.37 -1.66 -8.47
C GLY A 50 -13.42 -0.32 -7.74
N ILE A 51 -12.49 0.56 -8.11
CA ILE A 51 -12.39 1.94 -7.67
C ILE A 51 -12.24 2.83 -8.92
N GLN A 52 -13.36 3.13 -9.58
CA GLN A 52 -13.37 3.87 -10.85
C GLN A 52 -12.67 5.24 -10.76
N SER A 53 -12.76 5.92 -9.61
CA SER A 53 -12.08 7.19 -9.37
C SER A 53 -10.55 7.10 -9.36
N HIS A 54 -10.01 5.88 -9.24
CA HIS A 54 -8.58 5.60 -9.18
C HIS A 54 -8.10 4.77 -10.37
N GLY A 55 -9.00 4.42 -11.30
CA GLY A 55 -8.69 3.60 -12.47
C GLY A 55 -8.56 2.11 -12.18
N GLU A 56 -9.05 1.65 -11.02
CA GLU A 56 -8.90 0.26 -10.58
C GLU A 56 -10.16 -0.55 -10.92
N SER A 57 -9.99 -1.63 -11.67
CA SER A 57 -11.10 -2.52 -12.05
C SER A 57 -11.40 -3.53 -10.93
N PRO A 58 -12.60 -4.16 -10.91
CA PRO A 58 -12.88 -5.28 -10.00
C PRO A 58 -11.83 -6.39 -10.09
N ASP A 59 -11.38 -6.73 -11.31
CA ASP A 59 -10.34 -7.75 -11.54
C ASP A 59 -8.98 -7.33 -10.98
N SER A 60 -8.65 -6.03 -10.98
CA SER A 60 -7.43 -5.49 -10.34
C SER A 60 -7.51 -5.71 -8.82
N VAL A 61 -8.59 -5.23 -8.20
CA VAL A 61 -8.81 -5.30 -6.75
C VAL A 61 -8.83 -6.74 -6.23
N LEU A 62 -9.37 -7.68 -7.02
CA LEU A 62 -9.36 -9.11 -6.68
C LEU A 62 -7.95 -9.70 -6.55
N ASN A 63 -6.98 -9.16 -7.30
CA ASN A 63 -5.59 -9.64 -7.31
C ASN A 63 -4.70 -8.89 -6.32
N TRP A 64 -5.21 -7.90 -5.61
CA TRP A 64 -4.47 -7.16 -4.60
C TRP A 64 -4.14 -8.03 -3.38
N THR A 65 -2.95 -7.82 -2.83
CA THR A 65 -2.46 -8.40 -1.57
C THR A 65 -2.91 -7.50 -0.41
N PRO A 66 -3.61 -7.98 0.62
CA PRO A 66 -3.91 -7.16 1.80
C PRO A 66 -2.62 -6.67 2.46
N THR A 67 -2.63 -5.45 3.01
CA THR A 67 -1.56 -4.97 3.89
C THR A 67 -1.45 -5.89 5.12
N ASN A 68 -0.30 -5.92 5.78
CA ASN A 68 -0.07 -6.73 6.96
C ASN A 68 0.82 -5.97 7.96
N PRO A 69 0.32 -5.69 9.19
CA PRO A 69 1.02 -4.83 10.15
C PRO A 69 2.27 -5.40 10.78
N ASN A 70 2.76 -6.50 10.22
CA ASN A 70 4.01 -7.12 10.59
C ASN A 70 4.95 -7.24 9.38
N GLN A 71 4.66 -6.54 8.28
CA GLN A 71 5.39 -6.57 7.01
C GLN A 71 5.46 -5.18 6.37
N VAL A 72 6.65 -4.59 6.41
CA VAL A 72 6.96 -3.27 5.83
C VAL A 72 6.52 -3.11 4.37
N ASP A 73 6.48 -4.18 3.58
CA ASP A 73 6.12 -4.21 2.15
C ASP A 73 5.28 -5.48 1.95
N SER A 74 3.96 -5.30 1.90
CA SER A 74 3.02 -6.42 1.94
C SER A 74 2.80 -7.06 0.58
N ASP A 75 2.82 -6.28 -0.50
CA ASP A 75 2.59 -6.77 -1.85
C ASP A 75 3.87 -7.20 -2.59
N GLY A 76 5.04 -6.88 -2.02
CA GLY A 76 6.35 -7.38 -2.40
C GLY A 76 6.99 -6.63 -3.58
N ASP A 77 6.58 -5.39 -3.83
CA ASP A 77 7.05 -4.61 -4.97
C ASP A 77 8.26 -3.70 -4.67
N SER A 78 8.79 -3.81 -3.45
CA SER A 78 9.92 -3.04 -2.89
C SER A 78 9.58 -1.61 -2.47
N LEU A 79 8.29 -1.27 -2.34
CA LEU A 79 7.81 -0.04 -1.73
C LEU A 79 7.24 -0.33 -0.33
N PRO A 80 7.51 0.51 0.69
CA PRO A 80 6.87 0.32 1.98
C PRO A 80 5.38 0.70 1.97
N ASP A 81 4.50 -0.07 2.62
CA ASP A 81 3.05 0.15 2.61
C ASP A 81 2.72 1.59 3.08
N GLY A 82 3.38 2.04 4.15
CA GLY A 82 3.26 3.39 4.69
C GLY A 82 3.65 4.49 3.71
N TRP A 83 4.65 4.28 2.86
CA TRP A 83 5.02 5.24 1.83
C TRP A 83 3.95 5.32 0.73
N GLU A 84 3.47 4.18 0.25
CA GLU A 84 2.44 4.10 -0.80
C GLU A 84 1.10 4.68 -0.33
N ALA A 85 0.74 4.39 0.91
CA ALA A 85 -0.40 4.95 1.60
C ALA A 85 -0.25 6.44 1.93
N ARG A 86 0.96 7.00 1.80
CA ARG A 86 1.32 8.37 2.24
C ARG A 86 0.98 8.60 3.71
N TYR A 87 1.24 7.59 4.53
CA TYR A 87 1.02 7.61 5.99
C TYR A 87 -0.44 7.93 6.37
N SER A 88 -1.39 7.51 5.53
CA SER A 88 -2.82 7.84 5.65
C SER A 88 -3.67 6.58 5.54
N CYS A 89 -4.71 6.48 6.37
CA CYS A 89 -5.71 5.41 6.29
C CYS A 89 -6.73 5.63 5.15
N ASN A 90 -6.57 6.69 4.35
CA ASN A 90 -7.50 7.08 3.30
C ASN A 90 -6.78 7.27 1.97
N TRP A 91 -7.42 6.84 0.87
CA TRP A 91 -6.90 6.98 -0.49
C TRP A 91 -7.74 7.98 -1.31
N PRO A 92 -7.44 9.28 -1.27
CA PRO A 92 -8.17 10.26 -2.08
C PRO A 92 -7.86 10.06 -3.57
N SER A 93 -8.84 10.28 -4.44
CA SER A 93 -8.66 10.13 -5.89
C SER A 93 -7.60 11.05 -6.49
N SER A 94 -7.34 12.20 -5.84
CA SER A 94 -6.26 13.11 -6.22
C SER A 94 -4.85 12.53 -6.04
N SER A 95 -4.72 11.43 -5.32
CA SER A 95 -3.47 10.74 -5.06
C SER A 95 -3.52 9.27 -5.52
N SER A 96 -4.40 8.95 -6.48
CA SER A 96 -4.40 7.68 -7.19
C SER A 96 -3.06 7.41 -7.87
N GLY A 97 -2.77 6.17 -8.21
CA GLY A 97 -1.51 5.78 -8.83
C GLY A 97 -0.94 4.60 -8.08
N ILE A 98 -0.21 4.87 -7.02
CA ILE A 98 0.43 3.87 -6.15
C ILE A 98 -0.51 3.48 -5.00
N ASN A 99 -0.51 2.20 -4.61
CA ASN A 99 -1.25 1.73 -3.44
C ASN A 99 -0.64 0.47 -2.83
N PRO A 100 -0.66 0.34 -1.47
CA PRO A 100 0.08 -0.67 -0.71
C PRO A 100 -0.40 -2.12 -0.87
N MET A 101 -1.33 -2.37 -1.80
CA MET A 101 -1.92 -3.68 -2.01
C MET A 101 -1.75 -4.15 -3.46
N ASN A 102 -1.08 -3.36 -4.31
CA ASN A 102 -0.96 -3.60 -5.74
C ASN A 102 0.49 -3.54 -6.24
N GLY A 103 1.20 -4.65 -6.06
CA GLY A 103 2.62 -4.70 -6.42
C GLY A 103 2.93 -4.61 -7.92
N SER A 104 1.91 -4.41 -8.77
CA SER A 104 2.08 -4.08 -10.18
C SER A 104 2.26 -2.59 -10.44
N ASP A 105 2.11 -1.72 -9.43
CA ASP A 105 2.15 -0.28 -9.59
C ASP A 105 3.38 0.45 -9.03
N ALA A 106 4.38 -0.30 -8.54
CA ALA A 106 5.72 0.15 -8.16
C ALA A 106 6.38 1.21 -9.06
N LEU A 107 6.12 1.14 -10.37
CA LEU A 107 6.73 2.00 -11.39
C LEU A 107 5.85 3.21 -11.78
N LYS A 108 4.67 3.38 -11.17
CA LYS A 108 3.86 4.57 -11.40
C LYS A 108 4.53 5.75 -10.69
N ASN A 109 4.41 6.94 -11.29
CA ASN A 109 4.97 8.20 -10.80
C ASN A 109 3.82 9.18 -10.52
N PRO A 110 3.14 9.08 -9.37
CA PRO A 110 1.89 9.79 -9.13
C PRO A 110 2.05 11.30 -8.93
N ASP A 111 3.20 11.77 -8.46
CA ASP A 111 3.51 13.19 -8.22
C ASP A 111 4.35 13.83 -9.34
N GLY A 112 4.84 13.02 -10.29
CA GLY A 112 5.42 13.48 -11.55
C GLY A 112 6.80 14.11 -11.41
N ASP A 113 7.48 13.90 -10.27
CA ASP A 113 8.77 14.52 -9.97
C ASP A 113 9.97 13.74 -10.57
N GLY A 114 9.72 12.49 -10.99
CA GLY A 114 10.71 11.63 -11.64
C GLY A 114 11.47 10.71 -10.68
N PHE A 115 11.10 10.70 -9.40
CA PHE A 115 11.69 9.86 -8.37
C PHE A 115 10.66 8.86 -7.82
N ASP A 116 10.93 7.57 -8.03
CA ASP A 116 10.34 6.49 -7.22
C ASP A 116 11.27 6.17 -6.03
N VAL A 117 10.82 5.36 -5.06
CA VAL A 117 11.62 5.10 -3.82
C VAL A 117 12.94 4.38 -4.11
N ASN A 118 13.03 3.68 -5.25
CA ASN A 118 14.26 3.01 -5.67
C ASN A 118 15.27 3.98 -6.32
N LYS A 119 14.95 5.29 -6.34
CA LYS A 119 15.77 6.40 -6.88
C LYS A 119 16.16 6.20 -8.33
N LYS A 120 15.45 5.39 -9.11
CA LYS A 120 15.68 5.31 -10.54
C LYS A 120 14.85 6.39 -11.20
N ASP A 121 15.57 7.44 -11.55
CA ASP A 121 15.14 8.46 -12.50
C ASP A 121 14.39 7.81 -13.67
N SER A 122 13.06 7.94 -13.68
CA SER A 122 12.22 7.57 -14.82
C SER A 122 12.23 8.69 -15.87
N SER A 123 13.41 9.21 -16.18
CA SER A 123 13.71 10.02 -17.37
C SER A 123 13.60 9.20 -18.66
N ILE A 124 12.45 8.55 -18.88
CA ILE A 124 11.94 8.36 -20.24
C ILE A 124 11.35 9.69 -20.73
N LYS A 125 12.22 10.70 -20.82
CA LYS A 125 12.21 11.69 -21.90
C LYS A 125 13.64 12.01 -22.31
N LYS A 126 14.39 10.99 -22.74
CA LYS A 126 15.21 11.21 -23.94
C LYS A 126 14.24 11.43 -25.10
N ARG A 127 13.81 12.69 -25.27
CA ARG A 127 13.31 13.16 -26.56
C ARG A 127 14.32 12.66 -27.61
N PRO A 128 13.89 11.97 -28.68
CA PRO A 128 14.80 11.71 -29.78
C PRO A 128 15.29 13.08 -30.25
N LEU A 129 16.60 13.30 -30.21
CA LEU A 129 17.18 14.43 -30.93
C LEU A 129 16.81 14.22 -32.39
N LEU A 130 15.80 14.96 -32.83
CA LEU A 130 15.45 15.09 -34.23
C LEU A 130 16.72 15.52 -34.96
N THR A 131 17.03 14.78 -36.00
CA THR A 131 18.02 15.08 -37.03
C THR A 131 17.95 16.54 -37.47
N GLY A 132 19.11 17.20 -37.51
CA GLY A 132 19.40 18.46 -38.18
C GLY A 132 20.89 18.54 -38.45
#